data_AF-A0A955HDA3-F1
#
_entry.id   AF-A0A955HDA3-F1
#
_cell.length_a   1.000
_cell.length_b   1.000
_cell.length_c   1.000
_cell.angle_alpha   90.00
_cell.angle_beta   90.00
_cell.angle_gamma   90.00
#
_symmetry.space_group_name_H-M   'P 1'
#
loop_
_entity.id
_entity.type
_entity.pdbx_description
1 polymer ?
#
loop_
_entity_poly.entity_id
_entity_poly.type
_entity_poly.pdbx_seq_one_letter_code
_entity_poly.pdbx_strand_id
1 'polypeptide(L)'
;MNYQDTIQIRIDSKTKKNAKKILDGVGLDMSSAIKLFLINVINRKGVPLDLKTENGFTPAQEKALVSDVKKAKRSKGYHNLDELFADLEL
;
A
#
# COMPACT_ATOMS: atom_id res chain seq x y z
N MET A 1 -5.28 6.52 36.03
CA MET A 1 -4.00 7.23 35.81
C MET A 1 -3.89 7.57 34.34
N ASN A 2 -3.58 8.81 34.00
CA ASN A 2 -3.39 9.24 32.61
C ASN A 2 -1.89 9.12 32.28
N TYR A 3 -1.49 8.02 31.65
CA TYR A 3 -0.10 7.81 31.21
C TYR A 3 0.05 8.43 29.83
N GLN A 4 0.62 9.63 29.79
CA GLN A 4 1.01 10.28 28.55
C GLN A 4 2.53 10.21 28.41
N ASP A 5 2.99 9.51 27.38
CA ASP A 5 4.39 9.47 26.99
C ASP A 5 4.68 10.52 25.90
N THR A 6 5.85 11.14 25.98
CA THR A 6 6.30 12.14 24.99
C THR A 6 7.27 11.50 24.01
N ILE A 7 7.07 11.74 22.71
CA ILE A 7 7.98 11.31 21.65
C ILE A 7 8.83 12.50 21.19
N GLN A 8 10.16 12.38 21.26
CA GLN A 8 11.10 13.37 20.73
C GLN A 8 11.75 12.84 19.45
N ILE A 9 11.65 13.59 18.36
CA ILE A 9 12.13 13.17 17.03
C ILE A 9 13.08 14.22 16.48
N ARG A 10 14.26 13.80 16.00
CA ARG A 10 15.16 14.66 15.22
C ARG A 10 14.78 14.60 13.75
N ILE A 11 14.65 15.76 13.13
CA ILE A 11 14.21 15.95 11.75
C ILE A 11 14.85 17.25 11.25
N ASP A 12 15.19 17.30 9.96
CA ASP A 12 15.71 18.52 9.36
C ASP A 12 14.65 19.65 9.32
N SER A 13 15.13 20.89 9.45
CA SER A 13 14.24 22.05 9.54
C SER A 13 13.37 22.23 8.29
N LYS A 14 13.86 21.83 7.11
CA LYS A 14 13.15 22.01 5.84
C LYS A 14 11.95 21.05 5.77
N THR A 15 12.15 19.78 6.08
CA THR A 15 11.08 18.77 6.13
C THR A 15 10.03 19.14 7.16
N LYS A 16 10.44 19.60 8.36
CA LYS A 16 9.49 20.04 9.40
C LYS A 16 8.59 21.18 8.91
N LYS A 17 9.19 22.21 8.27
CA LYS A 17 8.45 23.36 7.75
C LYS A 17 7.50 22.96 6.61
N ASN A 18 7.98 22.13 5.69
CA ASN A 18 7.17 21.66 4.55
C ASN A 18 5.98 20.83 5.02
N ALA A 19 6.21 19.85 5.91
CA ALA A 19 5.14 19.05 6.48
C ALA A 19 4.12 19.93 7.22
N LYS A 20 4.58 20.89 8.03
CA LYS A 20 3.68 21.81 8.74
C LYS A 20 2.79 22.59 7.78
N LYS A 21 3.35 23.15 6.69
CA LYS A 21 2.57 23.91 5.69
C LYS A 21 1.48 23.07 5.04
N ILE A 22 1.77 21.79 4.75
CA ILE A 22 0.80 20.86 4.15
C ILE A 22 -0.31 20.53 5.16
N LEU A 23 0.06 20.19 6.39
CA LEU A 23 -0.87 19.82 7.45
C LEU A 23 -1.78 20.99 7.87
N ASP A 24 -1.22 22.20 7.98
CA ASP A 24 -1.99 23.42 8.25
C ASP A 24 -3.06 23.65 7.16
N GLY A 25 -2.75 23.31 5.89
CA GLY A 25 -3.69 23.43 4.77
C GLY A 25 -4.92 22.51 4.86
N VAL A 26 -4.84 21.46 5.67
CA VAL A 26 -5.95 20.53 5.95
C VAL A 26 -6.46 20.65 7.39
N GLY A 27 -6.03 21.67 8.14
CA GLY A 27 -6.48 21.92 9.51
C GLY A 27 -5.91 20.97 10.57
N LEU A 28 -4.77 20.32 10.30
CA LEU A 28 -4.10 19.41 11.22
C LEU A 28 -2.81 20.01 11.78
N ASP A 29 -2.62 19.91 13.10
CA ASP A 29 -1.32 20.19 13.70
C ASP A 29 -0.38 18.96 13.62
N MET A 30 0.92 19.21 13.81
CA MET A 30 1.95 18.18 13.69
C MET A 30 1.74 17.01 14.66
N SER A 31 1.35 17.29 15.91
CA SER A 31 1.15 16.25 16.92
C SER A 31 -0.07 15.40 16.59
N SER A 32 -1.16 16.00 16.11
CA SER A 32 -2.34 15.27 15.64
C SER A 32 -2.01 14.39 14.43
N ALA A 33 -1.23 14.89 13.47
CA ALA A 33 -0.79 14.09 12.31
C ALA A 33 0.04 12.86 12.72
N ILE A 34 0.99 13.02 13.65
CA ILE A 34 1.79 11.90 14.16
C ILE A 34 0.93 10.89 14.93
N LYS A 35 -0.03 11.36 15.75
CA LYS A 35 -0.98 10.45 16.42
C LYS A 35 -1.81 9.64 15.42
N LEU A 36 -2.33 10.29 14.38
CA LEU A 36 -3.08 9.62 13.32
C LEU A 36 -2.23 8.57 12.58
N PHE A 37 -0.97 8.88 12.32
CA PHE A 37 -0.03 7.93 11.73
C PHE A 37 0.15 6.69 12.62
N LEU A 38 0.40 6.86 13.92
CA LEU A 38 0.58 5.74 14.85
C LEU A 38 -0.70 4.90 15.02
N ILE A 39 -1.87 5.53 15.09
CA ILE A 39 -3.16 4.83 15.12
C ILE A 39 -3.33 3.99 13.85
N ASN A 40 -2.96 4.52 12.68
CA ASN A 40 -3.00 3.76 11.44
C ASN A 40 -2.04 2.57 11.44
N VAL A 41 -0.84 2.71 12.01
CA VAL A 41 0.11 1.59 12.18
C VAL A 41 -0.52 0.47 13.00
N ILE A 42 -1.17 0.82 14.11
CA ILE A 42 -1.84 -0.13 15.00
C ILE A 42 -2.99 -0.82 14.27
N ASN A 43 -3.88 -0.05 13.64
CA ASN A 43 -5.08 -0.58 12.97
C ASN A 43 -4.73 -1.51 11.81
N ARG A 44 -3.68 -1.20 11.05
CA ARG A 44 -3.24 -2.02 9.90
C ARG A 44 -2.27 -3.14 10.30
N LYS A 45 -1.81 -3.18 11.57
CA LYS A 45 -0.73 -4.06 12.04
C LYS A 45 0.50 -4.03 11.10
N GLY A 46 0.84 -2.84 10.62
CA GLY A 46 1.88 -2.65 9.59
C GLY A 46 2.10 -1.17 9.28
N VAL A 47 3.16 -0.86 8.52
CA VAL A 47 3.48 0.52 8.15
C VAL A 47 2.42 1.05 7.17
N PRO A 48 1.71 2.15 7.47
CA PRO A 48 0.63 2.70 6.64
C PRO A 48 1.18 3.58 5.51
N LEU A 49 2.31 3.18 4.94
CA LEU A 49 2.83 3.75 3.72
C LEU A 49 2.56 2.72 2.64
N ASP A 50 1.85 3.10 1.60
CA ASP A 50 1.75 2.25 0.43
C ASP A 50 3.16 2.16 -0.17
N LEU A 51 3.84 1.03 0.05
CA LEU A 51 5.05 0.68 -0.68
C LEU A 51 4.60 0.40 -2.11
N LYS A 52 4.44 1.46 -2.89
CA LYS A 52 4.16 1.38 -4.31
C LYS A 52 5.48 1.22 -5.04
N THR A 53 5.53 0.29 -5.98
CA THR A 53 6.60 0.23 -6.97
C THR A 53 6.42 1.39 -7.96
N GLU A 54 7.39 1.60 -8.87
CA GLU A 54 7.31 2.70 -9.86
C GLU A 54 6.01 2.68 -10.68
N ASN A 55 5.39 1.51 -10.79
CA ASN A 55 4.14 1.26 -11.51
C ASN A 55 2.87 1.53 -10.66
N GLY A 56 3.01 2.02 -9.44
CA GLY A 56 1.88 2.35 -8.56
C GLY A 56 1.23 1.14 -7.86
N PHE A 57 1.74 -0.07 -8.10
CA PHE A 57 1.26 -1.31 -7.48
C PHE A 57 2.04 -1.66 -6.22
N THR A 58 1.44 -2.43 -5.32
CA THR A 58 2.24 -3.10 -4.27
C THR A 58 3.13 -4.18 -4.90
N PRO A 59 4.32 -4.48 -4.35
CA PRO A 59 5.19 -5.56 -4.85
C PRO A 59 4.47 -6.91 -4.98
N ALA A 60 3.50 -7.18 -4.08
CA ALA A 60 2.68 -8.38 -4.13
C ALA A 60 1.74 -8.39 -5.34
N GLN A 61 1.08 -7.27 -5.64
CA GLN A 61 0.23 -7.12 -6.82
C GLN A 61 1.03 -7.20 -8.11
N GLU A 62 2.20 -6.55 -8.17
CA GLU A 62 3.06 -6.62 -9.35
C GLU A 62 3.56 -8.06 -9.60
N LYS A 63 3.93 -8.78 -8.54
CA LYS A 63 4.29 -10.19 -8.64
C LYS A 63 3.11 -11.06 -9.10
N ALA A 64 1.90 -10.79 -8.62
CA ALA A 64 0.69 -11.48 -9.05
C ALA A 64 0.40 -11.22 -10.54
N LEU A 65 0.41 -9.96 -10.98
CA LEU A 65 0.22 -9.57 -12.38
C LEU A 65 1.26 -10.24 -13.32
N VAL A 66 2.54 -10.23 -12.94
CA VAL A 66 3.59 -10.90 -13.72
C VAL A 66 3.36 -12.40 -13.78
N SER A 67 2.88 -13.01 -12.69
CA SER A 67 2.58 -14.45 -12.65
C SER A 67 1.36 -14.82 -13.50
N ASP A 68 0.32 -13.98 -13.50
CA ASP A 68 -0.89 -14.20 -14.29
C ASP A 68 -0.64 -14.00 -15.78
N VAL A 69 0.15 -12.99 -16.16
CA VAL A 69 0.61 -12.82 -17.55
C VAL A 69 1.45 -14.01 -18.02
N LYS A 70 2.32 -14.56 -17.15
CA LYS A 70 3.09 -15.77 -17.48
C LYS A 70 2.21 -17.01 -17.60
N LYS A 71 1.18 -17.15 -16.77
CA LYS A 71 0.20 -18.24 -16.87
C LYS A 71 -0.67 -18.11 -18.10
N ALA A 72 -1.15 -16.91 -18.43
CA ALA A 72 -1.93 -16.64 -19.64
C ALA A 72 -1.11 -16.85 -20.93
N LYS A 73 0.20 -16.60 -20.89
CA LYS A 73 1.12 -16.97 -21.99
C LYS A 73 1.41 -18.48 -22.07
N ARG A 74 1.16 -19.24 -21.01
CA ARG A 74 1.36 -20.69 -20.93
C ARG A 74 0.07 -21.50 -21.03
N SER A 75 -1.10 -20.88 -20.87
CA SER A 75 -2.39 -21.54 -21.06
C SER A 75 -2.60 -21.82 -22.54
N LYS A 76 -3.03 -23.04 -22.86
CA LYS A 76 -3.56 -23.35 -24.19
C LYS A 76 -4.70 -22.38 -24.47
N GLY A 77 -4.66 -21.71 -25.62
CA GLY A 77 -5.83 -21.03 -26.16
C GLY A 77 -6.74 -22.09 -26.77
N TYR A 78 -8.02 -22.04 -26.46
CA TYR A 78 -9.04 -22.89 -27.09
C TYR A 78 -9.74 -22.06 -28.16
N HIS A 79 -9.97 -22.64 -29.33
CA HIS A 79 -10.59 -21.93 -30.45
C HIS A 79 -12.12 -21.98 -30.42
N ASN A 80 -12.69 -22.89 -29.62
CA ASN A 80 -14.12 -23.04 -29.43
C ASN A 80 -14.42 -23.62 -28.04
N LEU A 81 -15.69 -23.54 -27.65
CA LEU A 81 -16.16 -24.02 -26.34
C LEU A 81 -16.08 -25.55 -26.23
N ASP A 82 -16.28 -26.27 -27.32
CA ASP A 82 -16.23 -27.74 -27.33
C ASP A 82 -14.83 -28.27 -26.99
N GLU A 83 -13.78 -27.64 -27.51
CA GLU A 83 -12.37 -27.96 -27.22
C GLU A 83 -12.02 -27.71 -25.75
N LEU A 84 -12.62 -26.69 -25.14
CA LEU A 84 -12.47 -26.40 -23.71
C LEU A 84 -13.15 -27.48 -22.85
N PHE A 85 -14.38 -27.88 -23.19
CA PHE A 85 -15.10 -28.90 -22.43
C PHE A 85 -14.45 -30.29 -22.54
N ALA A 86 -13.93 -30.64 -23.72
CA ALA A 86 -13.21 -31.90 -23.94
C ALA A 86 -11.92 -32.01 -23.10
N ASP A 87 -11.19 -30.92 -22.87
CA ASP A 87 -9.95 -30.90 -22.07
C ASP A 87 -10.22 -30.87 -20.55
N LEU A 88 -11.45 -30.54 -20.12
CA LEU A 88 -11.87 -30.51 -18.71
C LEU A 88 -12.41 -31.86 -18.19
N GLU A 89 -12.38 -32.92 -19.00
CA GLU A 89 -12.96 -34.24 -18.69
C GLU A 89 -14.43 -34.17 -18.19
N LEU A 90 -15.20 -33.21 -18.70
CA LEU A 90 -16.64 -33.03 -18.43
C LEU A 90 -17.51 -33.71 -19.50
#